data_AF-A0A9P4QRM4-F1
#
_entry.id   AF-A0A9P4QRM4-F1
#
_cell.length_a   1.000
_cell.length_b   1.000
_cell.length_c   1.000
_cell.angle_alpha   90.00
_cell.angle_beta   90.00
_cell.angle_gamma   90.00
#
_symmetry.space_group_name_H-M   'P 1'
#
loop_
_entity.id
_entity.type
_entity.pdbx_description
1 polymer ?
#
loop_
_entity_poly.entity_id
_entity_poly.type
_entity_poly.pdbx_seq_one_letter_code
_entity_poly.pdbx_strand_id
1 'polypeptide(L)'
;MSPTLRLWISPNVCSLGPHILVNESSLPFSLIEIDVIKSGFPSEYAHINPKKRVPILELDDQVITEGTAIMTAIAQLASEKRLLGKTDLEVVRTYEWLNWISGTLHAQAFGGLFRPARFVNDEGLFDIVRERSKQTIHDCYTYINGKLEGKNWLVGDGFTAADAFVLIFYRWGVQVGFGMENDYPNFTRLVGALEERPSVKAALDREGLQPLFHGSGKSSI
;
A
#
# COMPACT_ATOMS: atom_id res chain seq x y z
N MET A 1 -9.56 -16.43 23.54
CA MET A 1 -10.41 -15.41 22.88
C MET A 1 -9.69 -14.98 21.62
N SER A 2 -10.41 -14.75 20.51
CA SER A 2 -9.77 -14.16 19.31
C SER A 2 -9.33 -12.73 19.64
N PRO A 3 -8.18 -12.27 19.13
CA PRO A 3 -7.70 -10.92 19.39
C PRO A 3 -8.69 -9.88 18.86
N THR A 4 -8.81 -8.76 19.54
CA THR A 4 -9.59 -7.61 19.06
C THR A 4 -8.74 -6.83 18.07
N LEU A 5 -9.17 -6.80 16.81
CA LEU A 5 -8.45 -6.12 15.71
C LEU A 5 -9.26 -4.92 15.21
N ARG A 6 -8.75 -3.70 15.39
CA ARG A 6 -9.34 -2.48 14.80
C ARG A 6 -8.33 -1.79 13.90
N LEU A 7 -8.63 -1.70 12.61
CA LEU A 7 -7.77 -1.05 11.62
C LEU A 7 -8.31 0.33 11.31
N TRP A 8 -7.48 1.36 11.52
CA TRP A 8 -7.77 2.73 11.13
C TRP A 8 -7.19 3.02 9.75
N ILE A 9 -8.04 3.55 8.87
CA ILE A 9 -7.69 3.83 7.48
C ILE A 9 -8.16 5.23 7.05
N SER A 10 -7.67 5.66 5.90
CA SER A 10 -8.30 6.70 5.07
C SER A 10 -8.45 6.14 3.67
N PRO A 11 -9.56 6.42 2.96
CA PRO A 11 -9.72 5.96 1.58
C PRO A 11 -8.60 6.46 0.65
N ASN A 12 -8.17 5.60 -0.28
CA ASN A 12 -7.19 5.91 -1.32
C ASN A 12 -5.82 6.39 -0.78
N VAL A 13 -5.41 5.91 0.41
CA VAL A 13 -4.05 6.13 0.92
C VAL A 13 -3.33 4.82 1.24
N CYS A 14 -2.06 4.91 1.67
CA CYS A 14 -1.21 3.76 1.95
C CYS A 14 -1.80 2.71 2.92
N SER A 15 -2.86 3.04 3.68
CA SER A 15 -3.62 2.12 4.51
C SER A 15 -4.40 1.05 3.72
N LEU A 16 -4.58 1.23 2.40
CA LEU A 16 -5.21 0.23 1.53
C LEU A 16 -4.45 -1.11 1.54
N GLY A 17 -3.12 -1.11 1.60
CA GLY A 17 -2.32 -2.34 1.68
C GLY A 17 -2.66 -3.20 2.91
N PRO A 18 -2.56 -2.65 4.14
CA PRO A 18 -3.04 -3.31 5.35
C PRO A 18 -4.52 -3.71 5.30
N HIS A 19 -5.39 -2.90 4.69
CA HIS A 19 -6.81 -3.20 4.59
C HIS A 19 -7.08 -4.40 3.66
N ILE A 20 -6.38 -4.50 2.53
CA ILE A 20 -6.40 -5.69 1.69
C ILE A 20 -5.90 -6.90 2.49
N LEU A 21 -4.79 -6.76 3.22
CA LEU A 21 -4.17 -7.87 3.93
C LEU A 21 -5.03 -8.39 5.07
N VAL A 22 -5.74 -7.53 5.81
CA VAL A 22 -6.66 -7.99 6.87
C VAL A 22 -7.86 -8.74 6.28
N ASN A 23 -8.37 -8.33 5.12
CA ASN A 23 -9.39 -9.11 4.41
C ASN A 23 -8.86 -10.48 3.96
N GLU A 24 -7.63 -10.53 3.42
CA GLU A 24 -6.99 -11.78 3.01
C GLU A 24 -6.74 -12.73 4.20
N SER A 25 -6.46 -12.18 5.39
CA SER A 25 -6.22 -12.94 6.62
C SER A 25 -7.44 -13.76 7.08
N SER A 26 -8.66 -13.36 6.67
CA SER A 26 -9.93 -13.92 7.18
C SER A 26 -10.14 -13.77 8.70
N LEU A 27 -9.31 -12.95 9.38
CA LEU A 27 -9.50 -12.62 10.79
C LEU A 27 -10.74 -11.72 10.97
N PRO A 28 -11.49 -11.86 12.07
CA PRO A 28 -12.51 -10.88 12.42
C PRO A 28 -11.84 -9.54 12.77
N PHE A 29 -12.33 -8.45 12.20
CA PHE A 29 -11.81 -7.10 12.46
C PHE A 29 -12.93 -6.06 12.41
N SER A 30 -12.66 -4.88 12.98
CA SER A 30 -13.45 -3.67 12.77
C SER A 30 -12.63 -2.64 12.03
N LEU A 31 -13.29 -1.86 11.17
CA LEU A 31 -12.65 -0.79 10.40
C LEU A 31 -13.06 0.57 10.97
N ILE A 32 -12.10 1.44 11.21
CA ILE A 32 -12.32 2.83 11.61
C ILE A 32 -11.82 3.72 10.47
N GLU A 33 -12.71 4.48 9.88
CA GLU A 33 -12.38 5.38 8.77
C GLU A 33 -12.21 6.81 9.27
N ILE A 34 -11.11 7.45 8.88
CA ILE A 34 -10.87 8.88 9.08
C ILE A 34 -10.38 9.49 7.77
N ASP A 35 -10.83 10.71 7.44
CA ASP A 35 -10.42 11.39 6.21
C ASP A 35 -9.18 12.28 6.45
N VAL A 36 -7.99 11.71 6.27
CA VAL A 36 -6.73 12.46 6.47
C VAL A 36 -6.35 13.34 5.29
N ILE A 37 -6.99 13.18 4.13
CA ILE A 37 -6.69 13.95 2.93
C ILE A 37 -7.43 15.27 2.94
N LYS A 38 -8.75 15.26 3.24
CA LYS A 38 -9.58 16.47 3.27
C LYS A 38 -9.52 17.18 4.62
N SER A 39 -9.60 16.42 5.71
CA SER A 39 -9.76 16.99 7.06
C SER A 39 -8.47 16.98 7.88
N GLY A 40 -7.44 16.27 7.40
CA GLY A 40 -6.25 15.99 8.18
C GLY A 40 -6.53 14.96 9.29
N PHE A 41 -5.48 14.63 10.04
CA PHE A 41 -5.62 13.68 11.15
C PHE A 41 -6.35 14.35 12.33
N PRO A 42 -7.47 13.79 12.85
CA PRO A 42 -8.24 14.44 13.90
C PRO A 42 -7.43 14.60 15.19
N SER A 43 -7.46 15.80 15.77
CA SER A 43 -6.63 16.16 16.92
C SER A 43 -6.95 15.36 18.18
N GLU A 44 -8.21 14.97 18.34
CA GLU A 44 -8.71 14.15 19.43
C GLU A 44 -8.08 12.76 19.45
N TYR A 45 -7.62 12.23 18.30
CA TYR A 45 -6.93 10.93 18.21
C TYR A 45 -5.40 11.05 18.26
N ALA A 46 -4.85 12.24 18.47
CA ALA A 46 -3.39 12.42 18.52
C ALA A 46 -2.73 11.63 19.67
N HIS A 47 -3.49 11.33 20.73
CA HIS A 47 -3.04 10.48 21.83
C HIS A 47 -2.89 8.99 21.42
N ILE A 48 -3.62 8.54 20.39
CA ILE A 48 -3.50 7.18 19.83
C ILE A 48 -2.25 7.09 18.96
N ASN A 49 -2.04 8.07 18.07
CA ASN A 49 -0.83 8.14 17.24
C ASN A 49 -0.28 9.58 17.19
N PRO A 50 0.78 9.88 17.96
CA PRO A 50 1.41 11.20 17.94
C PRO A 50 2.00 11.61 16.59
N LYS A 51 2.29 10.63 15.70
CA LYS A 51 2.74 10.89 14.33
C LYS A 51 1.61 11.41 13.44
N LYS A 52 0.36 11.33 13.88
CA LYS A 52 -0.85 11.85 13.21
C LYS A 52 -1.00 11.31 11.78
N ARG A 53 -0.87 9.99 11.63
CA ARG A 53 -0.94 9.29 10.34
C ARG A 53 -1.75 8.00 10.46
N VAL A 54 -2.33 7.60 9.34
CA VAL A 54 -2.84 6.25 9.09
C VAL A 54 -1.79 5.47 8.26
N PRO A 55 -1.82 4.13 8.27
CA PRO A 55 -2.67 3.23 9.08
C PRO A 55 -2.32 3.18 10.57
N ILE A 56 -3.30 2.78 11.40
CA ILE A 56 -3.12 2.40 12.82
C ILE A 56 -3.80 1.05 13.01
N LEU A 57 -3.17 0.14 13.72
CA LEU A 57 -3.78 -1.12 14.15
C LEU A 57 -3.87 -1.13 15.67
N GLU A 58 -5.08 -1.19 16.19
CA GLU A 58 -5.30 -1.56 17.58
C GLU A 58 -5.43 -3.07 17.65
N LEU A 59 -4.54 -3.69 18.41
CA LEU A 59 -4.46 -5.12 18.64
C LEU A 59 -4.56 -5.36 20.15
N ASP A 60 -5.75 -5.76 20.60
CA ASP A 60 -6.09 -5.84 22.01
C ASP A 60 -5.84 -4.51 22.76
N ASP A 61 -4.83 -4.46 23.63
CA ASP A 61 -4.43 -3.26 24.39
C ASP A 61 -3.22 -2.54 23.77
N GLN A 62 -2.72 -3.02 22.64
CA GLN A 62 -1.57 -2.47 21.93
C GLN A 62 -1.98 -1.62 20.73
N VAL A 63 -1.19 -0.59 20.46
CA VAL A 63 -1.30 0.24 19.24
C VAL A 63 -0.06 0.05 18.38
N ILE A 64 -0.24 -0.47 17.18
CA ILE A 64 0.82 -0.65 16.17
C ILE A 64 0.63 0.39 15.08
N THR A 65 1.73 1.01 14.68
CA THR A 65 1.79 1.99 13.60
C THR A 65 2.90 1.61 12.63
N GLU A 66 2.95 2.26 11.46
CA GLU A 66 3.74 1.86 10.27
C GLU A 66 3.10 0.69 9.51
N GLY A 67 2.82 0.93 8.22
CA GLY A 67 2.10 -0.04 7.39
C GLY A 67 2.80 -1.40 7.28
N THR A 68 4.13 -1.42 7.24
CA THR A 68 4.91 -2.66 7.17
C THR A 68 4.79 -3.48 8.46
N ALA A 69 4.90 -2.84 9.62
CA ALA A 69 4.73 -3.49 10.92
C ALA A 69 3.30 -4.01 11.13
N ILE A 70 2.30 -3.22 10.71
CA ILE A 70 0.88 -3.64 10.76
C ILE A 70 0.65 -4.86 9.86
N MET A 71 1.15 -4.85 8.63
CA MET A 71 1.02 -5.99 7.72
C MET A 71 1.72 -7.25 8.25
N THR A 72 2.88 -7.08 8.89
CA THR A 72 3.56 -8.17 9.61
C THR A 72 2.71 -8.74 10.73
N ALA A 73 2.12 -7.90 11.58
CA ALA A 73 1.27 -8.35 12.68
C ALA A 73 0.06 -9.14 12.16
N ILE A 74 -0.62 -8.64 11.14
CA ILE A 74 -1.75 -9.32 10.48
C ILE A 74 -1.29 -10.69 9.93
N ALA A 75 -0.16 -10.73 9.23
CA ALA A 75 0.35 -11.96 8.65
C ALA A 75 0.77 -13.01 9.71
N GLN A 76 1.28 -12.58 10.86
CA GLN A 76 1.63 -13.45 11.97
C GLN A 76 0.38 -14.03 12.66
N LEU A 77 -0.67 -13.21 12.83
CA LEU A 77 -1.95 -13.65 13.40
C LEU A 77 -2.66 -14.67 12.49
N ALA A 78 -2.45 -14.59 11.17
CA ALA A 78 -2.96 -15.54 10.18
C ALA A 78 -1.83 -16.35 9.52
N SER A 79 -0.94 -16.93 10.35
CA SER A 79 0.27 -17.62 9.89
C SER A 79 0.00 -18.75 8.88
N GLU A 80 -1.16 -19.40 8.94
CA GLU A 80 -1.58 -20.46 8.01
C GLU A 80 -1.79 -19.95 6.58
N LYS A 81 -2.05 -18.65 6.42
CA LYS A 81 -2.19 -17.99 5.11
C LYS A 81 -0.85 -17.72 4.43
N ARG A 82 0.26 -17.80 5.17
CA ARG A 82 1.63 -17.58 4.66
C ARG A 82 1.79 -16.25 3.92
N LEU A 83 1.18 -15.17 4.46
CA LEU A 83 1.10 -13.86 3.81
C LEU A 83 2.44 -13.11 3.71
N LEU A 84 3.51 -13.64 4.31
CA LEU A 84 4.88 -13.14 4.12
C LEU A 84 5.73 -14.07 3.22
N GLY A 85 5.20 -15.20 2.75
CA GLY A 85 5.96 -16.21 2.01
C GLY A 85 5.87 -17.60 2.63
N LYS A 86 6.25 -18.62 1.84
CA LYS A 86 6.20 -20.04 2.20
C LYS A 86 7.53 -20.56 2.77
N THR A 87 8.62 -19.84 2.56
CA THR A 87 9.96 -20.18 3.06
C THR A 87 10.57 -19.02 3.84
N ASP A 88 11.54 -19.28 4.70
CA ASP A 88 12.24 -18.23 5.47
C ASP A 88 12.87 -17.18 4.54
N LEU A 89 13.43 -17.62 3.40
CA LEU A 89 13.99 -16.70 2.41
C LEU A 89 12.90 -15.84 1.77
N GLU A 90 11.73 -16.39 1.44
CA GLU A 90 10.61 -15.61 0.92
C GLU A 90 10.13 -14.58 1.93
N VAL A 91 10.04 -14.93 3.22
CA VAL A 91 9.74 -13.99 4.31
C VAL A 91 10.72 -12.82 4.31
N VAL A 92 12.03 -13.10 4.22
CA VAL A 92 13.05 -12.06 4.12
C VAL A 92 12.88 -11.20 2.87
N ARG A 93 12.53 -11.79 1.71
CA ARG A 93 12.28 -11.05 0.47
C ARG A 93 11.03 -10.20 0.53
N THR A 94 9.98 -10.63 1.22
CA THR A 94 8.82 -9.78 1.47
C THR A 94 9.19 -8.60 2.36
N TYR A 95 9.99 -8.80 3.41
CA TYR A 95 10.50 -7.67 4.20
C TYR A 95 11.38 -6.72 3.39
N GLU A 96 12.24 -7.23 2.51
CA GLU A 96 13.05 -6.42 1.61
C GLU A 96 12.17 -5.49 0.75
N TRP A 97 11.11 -6.04 0.13
CA TRP A 97 10.13 -5.25 -0.61
C TRP A 97 9.42 -4.24 0.28
N LEU A 98 8.87 -4.66 1.41
CA LEU A 98 8.11 -3.79 2.31
C LEU A 98 8.94 -2.59 2.78
N ASN A 99 10.20 -2.81 3.16
CA ASN A 99 11.10 -1.75 3.59
C ASN A 99 11.45 -0.80 2.44
N TRP A 100 11.78 -1.33 1.26
CA TRP A 100 12.10 -0.49 0.09
C TRP A 100 10.90 0.31 -0.40
N ILE A 101 9.71 -0.30 -0.48
CA ILE A 101 8.47 0.39 -0.84
C ILE A 101 8.18 1.50 0.17
N SER A 102 8.26 1.20 1.47
CA SER A 102 7.94 2.20 2.50
C SER A 102 8.92 3.37 2.52
N GLY A 103 10.22 3.11 2.40
CA GLY A 103 11.26 4.14 2.49
C GLY A 103 11.43 4.93 1.19
N THR A 104 11.53 4.23 0.06
CA THR A 104 11.91 4.80 -1.22
C THR A 104 10.67 5.23 -2.01
N LEU A 105 9.81 4.29 -2.40
CA LEU A 105 8.67 4.60 -3.26
C LEU A 105 7.65 5.49 -2.54
N HIS A 106 7.33 5.17 -1.29
CA HIS A 106 6.34 5.91 -0.52
C HIS A 106 6.92 7.17 0.13
N ALA A 107 7.83 7.03 1.10
CA ALA A 107 8.23 8.16 1.94
C ALA A 107 9.07 9.19 1.17
N GLN A 108 10.05 8.76 0.38
CA GLN A 108 10.88 9.67 -0.42
C GLN A 108 10.12 10.16 -1.66
N ALA A 109 9.68 9.25 -2.54
CA ALA A 109 9.17 9.63 -3.86
C ALA A 109 7.75 10.23 -3.79
N PHE A 110 6.74 9.45 -3.41
CA PHE A 110 5.38 10.01 -3.28
C PHE A 110 5.27 11.08 -2.19
N GLY A 111 6.06 10.97 -1.12
CA GLY A 111 6.19 12.02 -0.11
C GLY A 111 6.65 13.35 -0.69
N GLY A 112 7.69 13.36 -1.54
CA GLY A 112 8.17 14.57 -2.19
C GLY A 112 7.21 15.11 -3.25
N LEU A 113 6.54 14.21 -3.98
CA LEU A 113 5.52 14.60 -4.96
C LEU A 113 4.31 15.28 -4.32
N PHE A 114 3.74 14.64 -3.29
CA PHE A 114 2.49 15.10 -2.68
C PHE A 114 2.68 16.11 -1.56
N ARG A 115 3.85 16.14 -0.90
CA ARG A 115 4.13 16.96 0.27
C ARG A 115 5.57 17.52 0.22
N PRO A 116 5.93 18.30 -0.82
CA PRO A 116 7.30 18.83 -0.99
C PRO A 116 7.78 19.69 0.19
N ALA A 117 6.87 20.33 0.91
CA ALA A 117 7.14 21.07 2.15
C ALA A 117 7.80 20.23 3.27
N ARG A 118 7.77 18.89 3.18
CA ARG A 118 8.50 18.01 4.13
C ARG A 118 10.00 17.95 3.85
N PHE A 119 10.45 18.39 2.68
CA PHE A 119 11.82 18.24 2.19
C PHE A 119 12.55 19.57 2.10
N VAL A 120 11.82 20.65 1.81
CA VAL A 120 12.36 22.00 1.69
C VAL A 120 11.37 23.00 2.28
N ASN A 121 11.87 24.09 2.88
CA ASN A 121 11.04 25.17 3.42
C ASN A 121 10.72 26.25 2.38
N ASP A 122 11.58 26.40 1.37
CA ASP A 122 11.40 27.38 0.29
C ASP A 122 10.39 26.83 -0.74
N GLU A 123 9.23 27.48 -0.82
CA GLU A 123 8.18 27.12 -1.78
C GLU A 123 8.66 27.22 -3.23
N GLY A 124 9.63 28.10 -3.53
CA GLY A 124 10.25 28.22 -4.85
C GLY A 124 11.02 26.96 -5.29
N LEU A 125 11.33 26.06 -4.37
CA LEU A 125 12.00 24.78 -4.66
C LEU A 125 11.03 23.60 -4.78
N PHE A 126 9.73 23.78 -4.54
CA PHE A 126 8.77 22.66 -4.52
C PHE A 126 8.68 21.93 -5.85
N ASP A 127 8.73 22.63 -6.97
CA ASP A 127 8.65 21.99 -8.29
C ASP A 127 9.91 21.16 -8.59
N ILE A 128 11.08 21.59 -8.14
CA ILE A 128 12.31 20.79 -8.24
C ILE A 128 12.17 19.50 -7.44
N VAL A 129 11.61 19.57 -6.22
CA VAL A 129 11.35 18.37 -5.40
C VAL A 129 10.35 17.45 -6.09
N ARG A 130 9.26 17.98 -6.67
CA ARG A 130 8.26 17.19 -7.39
C ARG A 130 8.84 16.51 -8.62
N GLU A 131 9.63 17.20 -9.43
CA GLU A 131 10.25 16.62 -10.63
C GLU A 131 11.26 15.53 -10.27
N ARG A 132 12.08 15.74 -9.24
CA ARG A 132 12.96 14.66 -8.73
C ARG A 132 12.18 13.47 -8.19
N SER A 133 11.07 13.73 -7.52
CA SER A 133 10.19 12.68 -7.01
C SER A 133 9.54 11.86 -8.13
N LYS A 134 9.08 12.51 -9.21
CA LYS A 134 8.56 11.81 -10.41
C LYS A 134 9.62 10.92 -11.04
N GLN A 135 10.87 11.38 -11.13
CA GLN A 135 11.96 10.54 -11.63
C GLN A 135 12.18 9.31 -10.73
N THR A 136 12.21 9.50 -9.40
CA THR A 136 12.32 8.36 -8.47
C THR A 136 11.15 7.40 -8.58
N ILE A 137 9.92 7.89 -8.77
CA ILE A 137 8.73 7.05 -9.01
C ILE A 137 8.91 6.24 -10.29
N HIS A 138 9.31 6.88 -11.40
CA HIS A 138 9.62 6.19 -12.66
C HIS A 138 10.63 5.07 -12.45
N ASP A 139 11.77 5.35 -11.80
CA ASP A 139 12.82 4.35 -11.58
C ASP A 139 12.33 3.18 -10.71
N CYS A 140 11.50 3.47 -9.70
CA CYS A 140 10.87 2.45 -8.87
C CYS A 140 9.90 1.58 -9.68
N TYR A 141 9.09 2.17 -10.56
CA TYR A 141 8.15 1.43 -11.41
C TYR A 141 8.86 0.59 -12.46
N THR A 142 9.92 1.11 -13.09
CA THR A 142 10.79 0.33 -13.97
C THR A 142 11.37 -0.88 -13.22
N TYR A 143 11.84 -0.68 -11.98
CA TYR A 143 12.37 -1.77 -11.15
C TYR A 143 11.30 -2.81 -10.81
N ILE A 144 10.11 -2.40 -10.34
CA ILE A 144 8.99 -3.31 -10.05
C ILE A 144 8.60 -4.10 -11.31
N ASN A 145 8.41 -3.40 -12.43
CA ASN A 145 8.05 -4.00 -13.71
C ASN A 145 9.07 -5.04 -14.18
N GLY A 146 10.36 -4.74 -14.06
CA GLY A 146 11.44 -5.68 -14.39
C GLY A 146 11.50 -6.88 -13.44
N LYS A 147 11.26 -6.69 -12.14
CA LYS A 147 11.23 -7.79 -11.16
C LYS A 147 10.08 -8.77 -11.38
N LEU A 148 9.01 -8.33 -12.05
CA LEU A 148 7.85 -9.13 -12.42
C LEU A 148 7.97 -9.81 -13.78
N GLU A 149 9.07 -9.64 -14.52
CA GLU A 149 9.30 -10.35 -15.78
C GLU A 149 9.30 -11.86 -15.54
N GLY A 150 8.43 -12.58 -16.25
CA GLY A 150 8.27 -14.04 -16.12
C GLY A 150 7.71 -14.52 -14.78
N LYS A 151 7.20 -13.62 -13.93
CA LYS A 151 6.67 -13.95 -12.60
C LYS A 151 5.25 -13.45 -12.43
N ASN A 152 4.45 -14.15 -11.62
CA ASN A 152 3.08 -13.74 -11.31
C ASN A 152 3.01 -12.77 -10.12
N TRP A 153 3.90 -12.95 -9.14
CA TRP A 153 3.94 -12.24 -7.85
C TRP A 153 5.33 -11.66 -7.58
N LEU A 154 5.43 -10.70 -6.66
CA LEU A 154 6.70 -10.08 -6.29
C LEU A 154 7.66 -11.03 -5.57
N VAL A 155 7.12 -12.00 -4.83
CA VAL A 155 7.87 -12.96 -4.03
C VAL A 155 7.34 -14.37 -4.26
N GLY A 156 8.26 -15.31 -4.53
CA GLY A 156 7.92 -16.72 -4.73
C GLY A 156 6.89 -16.94 -5.84
N ASP A 157 5.94 -17.84 -5.57
CA ASP A 157 4.87 -18.26 -6.47
C ASP A 157 3.47 -17.87 -5.97
N GLY A 158 3.37 -17.02 -4.93
CA GLY A 158 2.11 -16.70 -4.27
C GLY A 158 1.99 -15.24 -3.84
N PHE A 159 0.75 -14.84 -3.54
CA PHE A 159 0.43 -13.52 -2.99
C PHE A 159 1.09 -13.31 -1.64
N THR A 160 1.68 -12.14 -1.44
CA THR A 160 2.26 -11.68 -0.16
C THR A 160 1.82 -10.26 0.18
N ALA A 161 2.15 -9.81 1.39
CA ALA A 161 1.98 -8.43 1.83
C ALA A 161 2.66 -7.41 0.91
N ALA A 162 3.74 -7.79 0.20
CA ALA A 162 4.37 -6.90 -0.77
C ALA A 162 3.42 -6.59 -1.94
N ASP A 163 2.70 -7.58 -2.45
CA ASP A 163 1.75 -7.43 -3.55
C ASP A 163 0.56 -6.55 -3.14
N ALA A 164 0.03 -6.75 -1.92
CA ALA A 164 -0.99 -5.89 -1.34
C ALA A 164 -0.53 -4.42 -1.25
N PHE A 165 0.73 -4.20 -0.87
CA PHE A 165 1.24 -2.85 -0.65
C PHE A 165 1.55 -2.10 -1.95
N VAL A 166 2.01 -2.78 -3.01
CA VAL A 166 2.28 -2.10 -4.30
C VAL A 166 1.02 -1.61 -5.02
N LEU A 167 -0.14 -2.20 -4.74
CA LEU A 167 -1.40 -1.87 -5.42
C LEU A 167 -1.75 -0.38 -5.31
N ILE A 168 -1.70 0.19 -4.09
CA ILE A 168 -2.02 1.61 -3.90
C ILE A 168 -1.07 2.53 -4.66
N PHE A 169 0.21 2.15 -4.77
CA PHE A 169 1.18 2.96 -5.51
C PHE A 169 0.92 2.91 -7.01
N TYR A 170 0.52 1.75 -7.57
CA TYR A 170 0.05 1.70 -8.96
C TYR A 170 -1.13 2.65 -9.19
N ARG A 171 -2.14 2.62 -8.31
CA ARG A 171 -3.31 3.50 -8.38
C ARG A 171 -2.92 4.98 -8.34
N TRP A 172 -1.98 5.35 -7.47
CA TRP A 172 -1.43 6.71 -7.45
C TRP A 172 -0.64 7.05 -8.71
N GLY A 173 0.07 6.10 -9.32
CA GLY A 173 0.70 6.27 -10.62
C GLY A 173 -0.30 6.68 -11.69
N VAL A 174 -1.44 5.99 -11.78
CA VAL A 174 -2.56 6.36 -12.67
C VAL A 174 -3.07 7.75 -12.32
N GLN A 175 -3.35 8.01 -11.03
CA GLN A 175 -3.88 9.29 -10.54
C GLN A 175 -3.00 10.49 -10.91
N VAL A 176 -1.68 10.34 -10.90
CA VAL A 176 -0.73 11.43 -11.22
C VAL A 176 -0.27 11.42 -12.68
N GLY A 177 -0.88 10.59 -13.52
CA GLY A 177 -0.72 10.64 -14.98
C GLY A 177 0.48 9.87 -15.55
N PHE A 178 1.03 8.88 -14.83
CA PHE A 178 1.98 7.96 -15.46
C PHE A 178 1.28 7.05 -16.47
N GLY A 179 1.94 6.74 -17.59
CA GLY A 179 1.46 5.84 -18.63
C GLY A 179 1.50 4.37 -18.21
N MET A 180 0.84 4.02 -17.10
CA MET A 180 1.10 2.79 -16.36
C MET A 180 0.98 1.52 -17.21
N GLU A 181 -0.09 1.39 -18.00
CA GLU A 181 -0.34 0.22 -18.86
C GLU A 181 0.70 0.05 -19.97
N ASN A 182 1.17 1.16 -20.55
CA ASN A 182 2.10 1.13 -21.67
C ASN A 182 3.54 0.95 -21.19
N ASP A 183 3.92 1.66 -20.13
CA ASP A 183 5.31 1.74 -19.67
C ASP A 183 5.67 0.59 -18.71
N TYR A 184 4.68 0.05 -17.98
CA TYR A 184 4.90 -0.96 -16.92
C TYR A 184 3.96 -2.18 -17.04
N PRO A 185 3.92 -2.89 -18.18
CA PRO A 185 2.93 -3.93 -18.46
C PRO A 185 2.96 -5.12 -17.49
N ASN A 186 4.12 -5.49 -16.92
CA ASN A 186 4.19 -6.56 -15.92
C ASN A 186 3.60 -6.11 -14.57
N PHE A 187 3.78 -4.83 -14.21
CA PHE A 187 3.16 -4.27 -13.02
C PHE A 187 1.65 -4.14 -13.21
N THR A 188 1.20 -3.67 -14.38
CA THR A 188 -0.21 -3.67 -14.79
C THR A 188 -0.84 -5.06 -14.67
N ARG A 189 -0.16 -6.10 -15.19
CA ARG A 189 -0.61 -7.50 -15.08
C ARG A 189 -0.77 -7.92 -13.62
N LEU A 190 0.18 -7.59 -12.74
CA LEU A 190 0.06 -7.86 -11.31
C LEU A 190 -1.18 -7.19 -10.73
N VAL A 191 -1.42 -5.91 -11.00
CA VAL A 191 -2.58 -5.19 -10.45
C VAL A 191 -3.90 -5.73 -10.98
N GLY A 192 -3.98 -6.08 -12.26
CA GLY A 192 -5.16 -6.77 -12.81
C GLY A 192 -5.45 -8.09 -12.08
N ALA A 193 -4.42 -8.90 -11.81
CA ALA A 193 -4.58 -10.13 -11.03
C ALA A 193 -4.96 -9.87 -9.55
N LEU A 194 -4.47 -8.78 -8.96
CA LEU A 194 -4.82 -8.39 -7.59
C LEU A 194 -6.27 -7.92 -7.49
N GLU A 195 -6.74 -7.09 -8.41
CA GLU A 195 -8.12 -6.59 -8.41
C GLU A 195 -9.15 -7.69 -8.64
N GLU A 196 -8.77 -8.87 -9.15
CA GLU A 196 -9.63 -10.04 -9.20
C GLU A 196 -9.82 -10.75 -7.85
N ARG A 197 -8.94 -10.50 -6.87
CA ARG A 197 -9.00 -11.15 -5.55
C ARG A 197 -10.20 -10.66 -4.73
N PRO A 198 -10.94 -11.54 -4.05
CA PRO A 198 -12.06 -11.14 -3.19
C PRO A 198 -11.68 -10.14 -2.10
N SER A 199 -10.49 -10.29 -1.50
CA SER A 199 -9.96 -9.40 -0.47
C SER A 199 -9.74 -7.97 -0.98
N VAL A 200 -9.23 -7.83 -2.20
CA VAL A 200 -8.99 -6.55 -2.85
C VAL A 200 -10.31 -5.92 -3.25
N LYS A 201 -11.22 -6.67 -3.88
CA LYS A 201 -12.58 -6.19 -4.21
C LYS A 201 -13.30 -5.66 -2.96
N ALA A 202 -13.29 -6.42 -1.86
CA ALA A 202 -13.90 -6.01 -0.61
C ALA A 202 -13.28 -4.72 -0.03
N ALA A 203 -11.95 -4.59 -0.07
CA ALA A 203 -11.27 -3.39 0.41
C ALA A 203 -11.58 -2.15 -0.47
N LEU A 204 -11.54 -2.31 -1.79
CA LEU A 204 -11.87 -1.25 -2.75
C LEU A 204 -13.33 -0.80 -2.59
N ASP A 205 -14.27 -1.73 -2.54
CA ASP A 205 -15.70 -1.44 -2.34
C ASP A 205 -15.92 -0.69 -1.02
N ARG A 206 -15.26 -1.14 0.06
CA ARG A 206 -15.39 -0.51 1.39
C ARG A 206 -14.80 0.89 1.43
N GLU A 207 -13.74 1.16 0.66
CA GLU A 207 -13.15 2.50 0.53
C GLU A 207 -13.82 3.36 -0.57
N GLY A 208 -14.86 2.85 -1.23
CA GLY A 208 -15.55 3.58 -2.31
C GLY A 208 -14.70 3.77 -3.58
N LEU A 209 -13.74 2.88 -3.82
CA LEU A 209 -12.81 2.94 -4.95
C LEU A 209 -13.28 2.01 -6.07
N GLN A 210 -13.32 2.51 -7.29
CA GLN A 210 -13.58 1.67 -8.45
C GLN A 210 -12.34 0.84 -8.81
N PRO A 211 -12.49 -0.43 -9.22
CA PRO A 211 -11.41 -1.18 -9.86
C PRO A 211 -10.82 -0.39 -11.02
N LEU A 212 -9.50 -0.44 -11.20
CA LEU A 212 -8.86 0.15 -12.37
C LEU A 212 -9.25 -0.62 -13.63
N PHE A 213 -9.32 -1.94 -13.56
CA PHE A 213 -9.60 -2.81 -14.70
C PHE A 213 -11.01 -3.38 -14.60
N HIS A 214 -11.79 -3.24 -15.69
CA HIS A 214 -13.09 -3.91 -15.82
C HIS A 214 -12.97 -4.99 -16.90
N GLY A 215 -13.68 -6.12 -16.72
CA GLY A 215 -13.55 -7.35 -17.52
C GLY A 215 -13.19 -7.13 -19.00
N SER A 216 -12.17 -7.87 -19.46
CA SER A 216 -11.43 -7.78 -20.75
C SER A 216 -10.13 -6.94 -20.77
N GLY A 217 -9.62 -6.53 -19.60
CA GLY A 217 -8.21 -6.12 -19.48
C GLY A 217 -7.88 -4.73 -20.02
N LYS A 218 -8.85 -3.81 -20.03
CA LYS A 218 -8.59 -2.38 -20.28
C LYS A 218 -8.94 -1.56 -19.05
N SER A 219 -8.10 -0.57 -18.74
CA SER A 219 -8.36 0.41 -17.68
C SER A 219 -9.65 1.20 -17.95
N SER A 220 -10.30 1.58 -16.86
CA SER A 220 -11.49 2.46 -16.83
C SER A 220 -11.14 3.93 -16.55
N ILE A 221 -9.85 4.24 -16.55
CA ILE A 221 -9.26 5.57 -16.41
C ILE A 221 -8.22 5.76 -17.51
#